data_AF-A0A3N5U5U8-F1
#
_entry.id   AF-A0A3N5U5U8-F1
#
_cell.length_a   1.000
_cell.length_b   1.000
_cell.length_c   1.000
_cell.angle_alpha   90.00
_cell.angle_beta   90.00
_cell.angle_gamma   90.00
#
_symmetry.space_group_name_H-M   'P 1'
#
loop_
_entity.id
_entity.type
_entity.pdbx_description
1 polymer ?
#
loop_
_entity_poly.entity_id
_entity_poly.type
_entity_poly.pdbx_seq_one_letter_code
_entity_poly.pdbx_strand_id
1 'polypeptide(L)' 'LGLFTETLILTGHGSIDTALEAMKLGAYDYLTKPCEIDELVAKIEAAWEKKEGKE' A
#
# COMPACT_ATOMS: atom_id res chain seq x y z
N LEU A 1 16.81 -11.44 9.77
CA LEU A 1 16.39 -11.59 8.36
C LEU A 1 16.01 -10.28 7.67
N GLY A 2 15.75 -9.16 8.36
CA GLY A 2 15.91 -7.78 7.82
C GLY A 2 15.16 -7.40 6.53
N LEU A 3 14.27 -8.25 6.01
CA LEU A 3 13.53 -8.02 4.79
C LEU A 3 12.31 -7.16 5.11
N PHE A 4 12.50 -5.84 5.15
CA PHE A 4 11.38 -4.90 5.14
C PHE A 4 10.71 -4.97 3.77
N THR A 5 9.45 -5.40 3.74
CA THR A 5 8.63 -5.51 2.53
C THR A 5 7.49 -4.52 2.65
N GLU A 6 7.44 -3.54 1.75
CA GLU A 6 6.32 -2.60 1.70
C GLU A 6 5.03 -3.37 1.41
N THR A 7 3.99 -3.09 2.18
CA THR A 7 2.71 -3.82 2.12
C THR A 7 1.59 -2.88 1.74
N LEU A 8 0.89 -3.17 0.64
CA LEU A 8 -0.27 -2.41 0.19
C LEU A 8 -1.55 -3.22 0.45
N ILE A 9 -2.55 -2.58 1.05
CA ILE A 9 -3.85 -3.21 1.32
C ILE A 9 -4.81 -2.91 0.18
N LEU A 10 -5.53 -3.92 -0.32
CA LEU A 10 -6.56 -3.75 -1.35
C LEU A 10 -7.85 -4.48 -0.94
N THR A 11 -8.92 -3.74 -0.65
CA THR A 11 -10.17 -4.31 -0.08
C THR A 11 -11.46 -3.74 -0.68
N GLY A 12 -12.48 -4.56 -0.87
CA GLY A 12 -13.80 -4.08 -1.34
C GLY A 12 -14.71 -3.52 -0.24
N HIS A 13 -14.35 -3.67 1.04
CA HIS A 13 -15.15 -3.21 2.18
C HIS A 13 -14.31 -2.32 3.09
N GLY A 14 -13.61 -1.35 2.50
CA GLY A 14 -12.77 -0.45 3.25
C GLY A 14 -13.55 0.65 3.97
N SER A 15 -13.03 1.09 5.10
CA SER A 15 -13.49 2.27 5.82
C SER A 15 -12.30 3.15 6.20
N ILE A 16 -12.56 4.41 6.53
CA ILE A 16 -11.53 5.35 7.02
C ILE A 16 -10.80 4.77 8.23
N ASP A 17 -11.53 4.17 9.17
CA ASP A 17 -10.95 3.59 10.38
C ASP A 17 -9.96 2.46 10.07
N THR A 18 -10.35 1.54 9.17
CA THR A 18 -9.47 0.43 8.77
C THR A 18 -8.26 0.89 7.95
N ALA A 19 -8.42 1.94 7.14
CA ALA A 19 -7.31 2.56 6.43
C ALA A 19 -6.31 3.17 7.41
N LEU A 20 -6.79 3.94 8.39
CA LEU A 20 -5.93 4.50 9.44
C LEU A 20 -5.23 3.42 10.27
N GLU A 21 -5.92 2.32 10.58
CA GLU A 21 -5.33 1.19 11.29
C GLU A 21 -4.22 0.52 10.47
N ALA A 22 -4.46 0.25 9.19
CA ALA A 22 -3.45 -0.32 8.29
C ALA A 22 -2.19 0.55 8.23
N MET A 23 -2.35 1.87 8.09
CA MET A 23 -1.22 2.80 8.06
C MET A 23 -0.45 2.80 9.40
N LYS A 24 -1.16 2.74 10.54
CA LYS A 24 -0.51 2.64 11.87
C LYS A 24 0.28 1.34 12.05
N LEU A 25 -0.16 0.25 11.42
CA LEU A 25 0.52 -1.05 11.44
C LEU A 25 1.69 -1.12 10.45
N GLY A 26 1.95 -0.05 9.69
CA GLY A 26 3.08 0.02 8.75
C GLY A 26 2.73 -0.42 7.33
N ALA A 27 1.45 -0.45 6.96
CA ALA A 27 1.10 -0.53 5.55
C ALA A 27 1.67 0.68 4.81
N TYR A 28 2.19 0.43 3.61
CA TYR A 28 2.65 1.47 2.69
C TYR A 28 1.48 2.28 2.17
N ASP A 29 0.39 1.61 1.78
CA ASP A 29 -0.79 2.25 1.22
C ASP A 29 -2.04 1.36 1.39
N TYR A 30 -3.20 1.96 1.14
CA TYR A 30 -4.51 1.35 1.26
C TYR A 30 -5.40 1.78 0.10
N LEU A 31 -5.89 0.79 -0.65
CA LEU A 31 -6.78 0.94 -1.79
C LEU A 31 -8.11 0.21 -1.56
N THR A 32 -9.19 0.78 -2.08
CA THR A 32 -10.49 0.11 -2.13
C THR A 32 -10.78 -0.47 -3.50
N LYS A 33 -11.39 -1.65 -3.56
CA LYS A 33 -11.94 -2.23 -4.79
C LYS A 33 -13.35 -1.65 -5.05
N PRO A 34 -13.73 -1.45 -6.33
CA PRO A 34 -12.87 -1.56 -7.51
C PRO A 34 -11.87 -0.40 -7.56
N CYS A 35 -10.67 -0.66 -8.06
CA CYS A 35 -9.67 0.35 -8.38
C CYS A 35 -9.23 0.16 -9.83
N GLU A 36 -8.76 1.24 -10.46
CA GLU A 36 -8.17 1.15 -11.78
C GLU A 36 -6.86 0.36 -11.71
N ILE A 37 -6.58 -0.44 -12.74
CA ILE A 37 -5.37 -1.27 -12.76
C ILE A 37 -4.12 -0.40 -12.80
N ASP A 38 -4.15 0.68 -13.58
CA ASP A 38 -3.04 1.62 -13.70
C ASP A 38 -2.72 2.30 -12.36
N GLU A 39 -3.74 2.60 -11.55
CA GLU A 39 -3.55 3.14 -10.20
C GLU A 39 -2.87 2.12 -9.28
N LEU A 40 -3.33 0.86 -9.31
CA LEU A 40 -2.73 -0.21 -8.52
C LEU A 40 -1.26 -0.43 -8.91
N VAL A 41 -0.97 -0.46 -10.21
CA VAL A 41 0.40 -0.62 -10.72
C VAL A 41 1.28 0.54 -10.27
N ALA A 42 0.82 1.79 -10.44
CA ALA A 42 1.58 2.96 -10.03
C ALA A 42 1.93 2.96 -8.53
N LYS A 43 1.00 2.51 -7.67
CA LYS A 43 1.26 2.40 -6.22
C LYS A 43 2.23 1.27 -5.88
N ILE A 44 2.21 0.16 -6.60
CA ILE A 44 3.19 -0.93 -6.45
C ILE A 44 4.59 -0.46 -6.86
N GLU A 45 4.71 0.25 -7.99
CA GLU A 45 5.97 0.81 -8.46
C GLU A 45 6.55 1.81 -7.45
N ALA A 46 5.73 2.72 -6.94
CA ALA A 46 6.14 3.68 -5.92
C ALA A 46 6.59 3.00 -4.61
N ALA A 47 5.91 1.91 -4.19
CA ALA A 47 6.33 1.13 -3.02
C ALA A 47 7.70 0.46 -3.24
N TRP A 48 7.93 -0.04 -4.46
CA TRP A 48 9.21 -0.65 -4.84
C TRP A 48 10.35 0.38 -4.84
N GLU A 49 10.12 1.57 -5.38
CA GLU A 49 11.11 2.66 -5.41
C GLU A 49 11.52 3.12 -4.01
N LYS A 50 10.55 3.26 -3.09
CA LYS A 50 10.80 3.56 -1.69
C LYS A 50 11.67 2.50 -1.03
N LYS A 51 11.42 1.21 -1.29
CA LYS A 51 12.23 0.10 -0.74
C LYS A 51 13.69 0.17 -1.21
N GLU A 52 13.94 0.61 -2.44
CA GLU A 52 15.29 0.75 -3.01
C GLU A 52 16.04 1.98 -2.47
N GLY A 53 15.43 2.79 -1.60
CA GLY A 53 16.07 3.97 -1.01
C GLY A 53 16.34 5.08 -2.03
N LYS A 54 15.52 5.18 -3.09
CA LYS A 54 15.60 6.25 -4.09
C LYS A 54 14.89 7.55 -3.65
N GLU A 55 14.77 7.78 -2.35
CA GLU A 55 14.29 9.04 -1.74
C GLU A 55 15.45 9.82 -1.11
#